data_AF-A0A2G8QX52-F1
#
_entry.id   AF-A0A2G8QX52-F1
#
_cell.length_a   1.000
_cell.length_b   1.000
_cell.length_c   1.000
_cell.angle_alpha   90.00
_cell.angle_beta   90.00
_cell.angle_gamma   90.00
#
_symmetry.space_group_name_H-M   'P 1'
#
loop_
_entity.id
_entity.type
_entity.pdbx_description
1 polymer ?
#
loop_
_entity_poly.entity_id
_entity_poly.type
_entity_poly.pdbx_seq_one_letter_code
_entity_poly.pdbx_strand_id
1 'polypeptide(L)'
;MLSKSAPFAAVSTGTWVIAMAVGGAAVQLDPDRDTLVNVSGTGAPVPSARFMGVREFEMIRDGSESLGTDTDAQRVLECGVMLLPAVEPGLGPFRGRAGGWTVTRESDGQKMFAPGYHVALMTDSCLSLSSARGPGIVEGPFARNPWYLQMLAALRPDGVEATLSATGTSSGATLLFAKDHVVRRGEEEVRLSSASSSGCATALS
;
A
#
# COMPACT_ATOMS: atom_id res chain seq x y z
N MET A 1 5.58 2.64 -10.85
CA MET A 1 4.20 2.12 -10.83
C MET A 1 3.46 2.20 -12.17
N LEU A 2 3.55 3.28 -12.97
CA LEU A 2 2.69 3.50 -14.14
C LEU A 2 3.01 2.68 -15.42
N SER A 3 4.14 1.97 -15.48
CA SER A 3 4.45 1.00 -16.56
C SER A 3 3.98 -0.43 -16.23
N LYS A 4 3.34 -0.64 -15.08
CA LYS A 4 2.95 -1.96 -14.60
C LYS A 4 1.55 -2.27 -15.05
N SER A 5 1.38 -3.46 -15.63
CA SER A 5 0.07 -4.00 -15.94
C SER A 5 -0.66 -4.35 -14.64
N ALA A 6 -1.88 -3.84 -14.49
CA ALA A 6 -2.78 -4.27 -13.42
C ALA A 6 -3.13 -5.77 -13.58
N PRO A 7 -3.46 -6.49 -12.49
CA PRO A 7 -3.51 -6.01 -11.11
C PRO A 7 -2.12 -5.93 -10.45
N PHE A 8 -1.92 -4.91 -9.63
CA PHE A 8 -0.76 -4.83 -8.73
C PHE A 8 -1.15 -4.07 -7.46
N ALA A 9 -0.35 -4.23 -6.41
CA ALA A 9 -0.50 -3.45 -5.19
C ALA A 9 0.53 -2.33 -5.13
N ALA A 10 0.08 -1.12 -4.83
CA ALA A 10 0.97 -0.01 -4.54
C ALA A 10 1.04 0.23 -3.03
N VAL A 11 2.25 0.23 -2.47
CA VAL A 11 2.49 0.44 -1.04
C VAL A 11 3.36 1.67 -0.87
N SER A 12 2.75 2.79 -0.48
CA SER A 12 3.47 3.98 -0.07
C SER A 12 3.86 3.84 1.40
N THR A 13 5.13 4.04 1.73
CA THR A 13 5.66 3.88 3.09
C THR A 13 6.20 5.19 3.65
N GLY A 14 5.43 6.27 3.57
CA GLY A 14 5.73 7.56 4.19
C GLY A 14 5.41 7.58 5.69
N THR A 15 5.03 8.74 6.24
CA THR A 15 4.53 8.84 7.63
C THR A 15 3.42 7.82 7.91
N TRP A 16 2.54 7.63 6.93
CA TRP A 16 1.61 6.51 6.85
C TRP A 16 2.15 5.46 5.89
N VAL A 17 1.90 4.21 6.24
CA VAL A 17 1.89 3.14 5.24
C VAL A 17 0.49 3.08 4.66
N ILE A 18 0.38 3.21 3.34
CA ILE A 18 -0.88 3.16 2.60
C ILE A 18 -0.75 2.07 1.54
N ALA A 19 -1.56 1.02 1.68
CA ALA A 19 -1.67 -0.07 0.73
C ALA A 19 -2.87 0.18 -0.20
N MET A 20 -2.64 0.12 -1.51
CA MET A 20 -3.62 0.46 -2.55
C MET A 20 -3.73 -0.68 -3.57
N ALA A 21 -4.94 -1.18 -3.80
CA ALA A 21 -5.22 -2.26 -4.74
C ALA A 21 -5.54 -1.73 -6.15
N VAL A 22 -4.53 -1.60 -7.02
CA VAL A 22 -4.72 -1.06 -8.38
C VAL A 22 -5.25 -2.15 -9.32
N GLY A 23 -6.43 -1.91 -9.90
CA GLY A 23 -7.14 -2.93 -10.70
C GLY A 23 -7.57 -4.14 -9.87
N GLY A 24 -7.72 -3.97 -8.54
CA GLY A 24 -8.25 -4.97 -7.63
C GLY A 24 -9.74 -5.25 -7.87
N ALA A 25 -10.26 -6.30 -7.21
CA ALA A 25 -11.70 -6.54 -7.23
C ALA A 25 -12.44 -5.49 -6.36
N ALA A 26 -13.71 -5.25 -6.67
CA ALA A 26 -14.59 -4.55 -5.75
C ALA A 26 -14.66 -5.33 -4.42
N VAL A 27 -14.57 -4.60 -3.31
CA VAL A 27 -14.57 -5.17 -1.96
C VAL A 27 -15.41 -4.27 -1.05
N GLN A 28 -16.16 -4.88 -0.14
CA GLN A 28 -16.80 -4.16 0.94
C GLN A 28 -15.74 -3.84 2.00
N LEU A 29 -15.43 -2.57 2.13
CA LEU A 29 -14.44 -2.07 3.09
C LEU A 29 -15.07 -1.87 4.46
N ASP A 30 -14.33 -2.28 5.50
CA ASP A 30 -14.72 -2.08 6.89
C ASP A 30 -14.19 -0.73 7.42
N PRO A 31 -15.05 0.27 7.67
CA PRO A 31 -14.62 1.59 8.10
C PRO A 31 -13.92 1.59 9.46
N ASP A 32 -14.15 0.56 10.29
CA ASP A 32 -13.49 0.42 11.60
C ASP A 32 -12.08 -0.19 11.50
N ARG A 33 -11.60 -0.44 10.29
CA ARG A 33 -10.27 -1.03 10.01
C ARG A 33 -9.34 -0.08 9.26
N ASP A 34 -9.63 1.22 9.31
CA ASP A 34 -8.86 2.30 8.65
C ASP A 34 -8.72 2.06 7.13
N THR A 35 -9.83 1.68 6.52
CA THR A 35 -9.96 1.42 5.08
C THR A 35 -10.68 2.57 4.38
N LEU A 36 -10.37 2.78 3.09
CA LEU A 36 -10.97 3.83 2.26
C LEU A 36 -10.88 3.49 0.77
N VAL A 37 -11.63 4.22 -0.06
CA VAL A 37 -11.53 4.13 -1.53
C VAL A 37 -10.87 5.39 -2.06
N ASN A 38 -9.68 5.25 -2.65
CA ASN A 38 -9.05 6.30 -3.45
C ASN A 38 -9.57 6.26 -4.88
N VAL A 39 -9.23 7.26 -5.69
CA VAL A 39 -9.59 7.32 -7.11
C VAL A 39 -8.32 7.52 -7.94
N SER A 40 -8.14 6.70 -8.97
CA SER A 40 -7.01 6.82 -9.90
C SER A 40 -7.16 8.06 -10.80
N GLY A 41 -6.09 8.43 -11.51
CA GLY A 41 -6.14 9.49 -12.53
C GLY A 41 -7.11 9.21 -13.69
N THR A 42 -7.64 7.98 -13.79
CA THR A 42 -8.60 7.55 -14.82
C THR A 42 -10.05 7.56 -14.33
N GLY A 43 -10.26 7.89 -13.06
CA GLY A 43 -11.55 7.83 -12.38
C GLY A 43 -11.90 6.45 -11.81
N ALA A 44 -11.01 5.46 -11.91
CA ALA A 44 -11.27 4.12 -11.37
C ALA A 44 -11.13 4.10 -9.84
N PRO A 45 -12.00 3.37 -9.11
CA PRO A 45 -11.87 3.20 -7.67
C PRO A 45 -10.64 2.36 -7.32
N VAL A 46 -9.96 2.73 -6.24
CA VAL A 46 -8.76 2.06 -5.72
C VAL A 46 -8.97 1.79 -4.22
N PRO A 47 -9.49 0.60 -3.87
CA PRO A 47 -9.60 0.18 -2.48
C PRO A 47 -8.25 0.25 -1.78
N SER A 48 -8.25 0.79 -0.57
CA SER A 48 -7.02 1.12 0.16
C SER A 48 -7.20 0.89 1.66
N ALA A 49 -6.09 0.63 2.35
CA ALA A 49 -6.03 0.55 3.81
C ALA A 49 -4.71 1.15 4.29
N ARG A 50 -4.69 1.68 5.52
CA ARG A 50 -3.54 2.43 6.03
C ARG A 50 -3.28 2.21 7.51
N PHE A 51 -2.05 2.48 7.93
CA PHE A 51 -1.65 2.55 9.34
C PHE A 51 -0.40 3.43 9.51
N MET A 52 -0.09 3.83 10.74
CA MET A 52 1.03 4.72 11.07
C MET A 52 2.37 3.98 11.15
N GLY A 53 2.79 3.32 10.07
CA GLY A 53 3.92 2.39 10.11
C GLY A 53 5.24 2.98 10.59
N VAL A 54 5.59 4.23 10.25
CA VAL A 54 6.82 4.87 10.77
C VAL A 54 6.74 5.07 12.28
N ARG A 55 5.58 5.51 12.77
CA ARG A 55 5.38 5.75 14.21
C ARG A 55 5.38 4.45 15.00
N GLU A 56 4.73 3.40 14.48
CA GLU A 56 4.80 2.07 15.10
C GLU A 56 6.23 1.55 15.12
N PHE A 57 6.97 1.66 14.01
CA PHE A 57 8.38 1.29 13.96
C PHE A 57 9.24 2.06 14.98
N GLU A 58 8.96 3.34 15.20
CA GLU A 58 9.64 4.16 16.23
C GLU A 58 9.30 3.76 17.66
N MET A 59 8.04 3.45 17.96
CA MET A 59 7.65 2.99 19.29
C MET A 59 8.28 1.65 19.64
N ILE A 60 8.39 0.74 18.68
CA ILE A 60 8.97 -0.59 18.90
C ILE A 60 10.48 -0.50 19.07
N ARG A 61 11.15 0.34 18.27
CA ARG A 61 12.62 0.47 18.38
C ARG A 61 13.04 1.11 19.70
N ASP A 62 12.19 1.96 20.30
CA ASP A 62 12.42 2.60 21.61
C ASP A 62 13.82 3.22 21.75
N GLY A 63 14.24 3.98 20.72
CA GLY A 63 15.55 4.62 20.68
C GLY A 63 16.75 3.70 20.35
N SER A 64 16.54 2.40 20.13
CA SER A 64 17.60 1.50 19.68
C SER A 64 18.05 1.82 18.26
N GLU A 65 19.37 1.91 18.06
CA GLU A 65 20.02 2.06 16.76
C GLU A 65 20.55 0.73 16.20
N SER A 66 20.35 -0.36 16.93
CA SER A 66 20.92 -1.65 16.54
C SER A 66 20.23 -2.21 15.29
N LEU A 67 21.04 -2.55 14.30
CA LEU A 67 20.60 -3.23 13.10
C LEU A 67 20.60 -4.74 13.40
N GLY A 68 19.43 -5.38 13.34
CA GLY A 68 19.29 -6.80 13.61
C GLY A 68 20.22 -7.66 12.78
N THR A 69 20.52 -8.86 13.25
CA THR A 69 21.29 -9.86 12.49
C THR A 69 20.38 -10.98 11.99
N ASP A 70 20.83 -11.71 10.96
CA ASP A 70 20.13 -12.90 10.47
C ASP A 70 19.96 -13.96 11.58
N THR A 71 20.95 -14.06 12.48
CA THR A 71 20.88 -14.94 13.66
C THR A 71 19.73 -14.54 14.59
N ASP A 72 19.51 -13.25 14.81
CA ASP A 72 18.41 -12.77 15.65
C ASP A 72 17.05 -13.09 15.00
N ALA A 73 16.94 -12.85 13.70
CA ALA A 73 15.74 -13.17 12.93
C ALA A 73 15.41 -14.67 12.99
N GLN A 74 16.40 -15.54 12.77
CA GLN A 74 16.23 -16.99 12.85
C GLN A 74 15.74 -17.44 14.23
N ARG A 75 16.36 -16.94 15.31
CA ARG A 75 15.96 -17.31 16.69
C ARG A 75 14.53 -16.91 17.00
N VAL A 76 14.06 -15.78 16.50
CA VAL A 76 12.68 -15.36 16.75
C VAL A 76 11.69 -16.20 15.96
N LEU A 77 12.01 -16.53 14.71
CA LEU A 77 11.19 -17.45 13.93
C LEU A 77 11.11 -18.83 14.60
N GLU A 78 12.24 -19.38 15.07
CA GLU A 78 12.28 -20.66 15.78
C GLU A 78 11.51 -20.64 17.11
N CYS A 79 11.61 -19.55 17.87
CA CYS A 79 10.93 -19.40 19.15
C CYS A 79 9.46 -18.94 19.01
N GLY A 80 8.96 -18.65 17.81
CA GLY A 80 7.60 -18.18 17.58
C GLY A 80 7.29 -16.85 18.27
N VAL A 81 8.28 -15.98 18.44
CA VAL A 81 8.10 -14.69 19.13
C VAL A 81 7.45 -13.70 18.19
N MET A 82 6.34 -13.09 18.62
CA MET A 82 5.57 -12.16 17.81
C MET A 82 5.31 -10.87 18.57
N LEU A 83 5.28 -9.77 17.81
CA LEU A 83 4.72 -8.51 18.24
C LEU A 83 3.35 -8.33 17.58
N LEU A 84 2.30 -8.56 18.37
CA LEU A 84 0.92 -8.48 17.90
C LEU A 84 0.47 -7.02 17.83
N PRO A 85 -0.31 -6.64 16.80
CA PRO A 85 -0.94 -5.32 16.75
C PRO A 85 -2.13 -5.24 17.74
N ALA A 86 -2.56 -4.05 18.16
CA ALA A 86 -2.05 -2.75 17.74
C ALA A 86 -0.87 -2.26 18.59
N VAL A 87 0.10 -1.61 17.95
CA VAL A 87 1.16 -0.84 18.64
C VAL A 87 0.71 0.61 18.78
N GLU A 88 0.04 1.18 17.77
CA GLU A 88 -0.73 2.42 17.93
C GLU A 88 -2.22 2.10 18.16
N PRO A 89 -2.74 2.15 19.40
CA PRO A 89 -4.05 1.58 19.74
C PRO A 89 -5.24 2.22 19.02
N GLY A 90 -5.12 3.47 18.59
CA GLY A 90 -6.22 4.23 18.00
C GLY A 90 -6.39 4.07 16.48
N LEU A 91 -5.38 3.54 15.78
CA LEU A 91 -5.26 3.65 14.33
C LEU A 91 -5.03 2.31 13.65
N GLY A 92 -5.25 2.30 12.33
CA GLY A 92 -4.94 1.17 11.48
C GLY A 92 -5.88 -0.02 11.62
N PRO A 93 -5.54 -1.15 10.97
CA PRO A 93 -6.39 -2.33 10.90
C PRO A 93 -6.71 -3.01 12.23
N PHE A 94 -6.06 -2.68 13.35
CA PHE A 94 -6.29 -3.39 14.61
C PHE A 94 -6.61 -2.42 15.74
N ARG A 95 -7.18 -1.25 15.42
CA ARG A 95 -7.61 -0.27 16.42
C ARG A 95 -8.48 -0.88 17.51
N GLY A 96 -8.24 -0.47 18.77
CA GLY A 96 -8.92 -0.98 19.95
C GLY A 96 -8.46 -2.36 20.43
N ARG A 97 -7.46 -2.99 19.80
CA ARG A 97 -6.90 -4.26 20.25
C ARG A 97 -5.74 -4.02 21.22
N ALA A 98 -5.68 -4.81 22.29
CA ALA A 98 -4.52 -4.88 23.16
C ALA A 98 -3.45 -5.75 22.48
N GLY A 99 -2.59 -5.11 21.68
CA GLY A 99 -1.43 -5.77 21.07
C GLY A 99 -0.33 -6.08 22.10
N GLY A 100 0.89 -6.26 21.60
CA GLY A 100 2.08 -6.45 22.42
C GLY A 100 2.81 -7.77 22.13
N TRP A 101 3.87 -7.99 22.88
CA TRP A 101 4.73 -9.15 22.73
C TRP A 101 4.09 -10.42 23.26
N THR A 102 4.28 -11.53 22.54
CA THR A 102 3.86 -12.86 23.00
C THR A 102 4.75 -13.42 24.12
N VAL A 103 5.87 -12.77 24.41
CA VAL A 103 6.82 -13.14 25.46
C VAL A 103 6.95 -12.02 26.49
N THR A 104 7.28 -12.39 27.73
CA THR A 104 7.38 -11.47 28.87
C THR A 104 8.68 -10.67 28.91
N ARG A 105 9.74 -11.14 28.24
CA ARG A 105 11.02 -10.43 28.18
C ARG A 105 11.56 -10.46 26.76
N GLU A 106 11.82 -9.26 26.26
CA GLU A 106 12.42 -9.06 24.95
C GLU A 106 13.94 -9.21 25.05
N SER A 107 14.54 -9.96 24.14
CA SER A 107 15.98 -9.86 23.89
C SER A 107 16.28 -8.64 23.02
N ASP A 108 17.49 -8.10 23.08
CA ASP A 108 17.90 -7.02 22.19
C ASP A 108 17.72 -7.44 20.72
N GLY A 109 17.99 -8.72 20.39
CA GLY A 109 17.75 -9.29 19.07
C GLY A 109 16.30 -9.20 18.60
N GLN A 110 15.33 -9.40 19.51
CA GLN A 110 13.90 -9.24 19.22
C GLN A 110 13.55 -7.80 18.86
N LYS A 111 14.07 -6.83 19.63
CA LYS A 111 13.85 -5.40 19.37
C LYS A 111 14.44 -4.93 18.03
N MET A 112 15.42 -5.65 17.48
CA MET A 112 16.13 -5.23 16.29
C MET A 112 15.43 -5.52 14.95
N PHE A 113 14.80 -6.69 14.76
CA PHE A 113 14.10 -7.00 13.50
C PHE A 113 12.56 -6.92 13.63
N ALA A 114 12.01 -7.01 14.85
CA ALA A 114 10.57 -6.97 15.05
C ALA A 114 9.88 -5.73 14.46
N PRO A 115 10.46 -4.51 14.51
CA PRO A 115 9.87 -3.37 13.82
C PRO A 115 9.65 -3.62 12.31
N GLY A 116 10.63 -4.22 11.63
CA GLY A 116 10.54 -4.52 10.20
C GLY A 116 9.49 -5.58 9.88
N TYR A 117 9.48 -6.68 10.63
CA TYR A 117 8.51 -7.77 10.45
C TYR A 117 7.09 -7.33 10.82
N HIS A 118 6.93 -6.59 11.92
CA HIS A 118 5.65 -6.05 12.34
C HIS A 118 5.04 -5.16 11.26
N VAL A 119 5.81 -4.20 10.74
CA VAL A 119 5.33 -3.32 9.66
C VAL A 119 5.01 -4.13 8.40
N ALA A 120 5.76 -5.18 8.08
CA ALA A 120 5.44 -6.05 6.93
C ALA A 120 4.11 -6.81 7.11
N LEU A 121 3.87 -7.38 8.30
CA LEU A 121 2.62 -8.08 8.64
C LEU A 121 1.41 -7.12 8.64
N MET A 122 1.60 -5.89 9.14
CA MET A 122 0.60 -4.83 9.08
C MET A 122 0.31 -4.41 7.64
N THR A 123 1.34 -4.26 6.80
CA THR A 123 1.19 -3.99 5.37
C THR A 123 0.39 -5.10 4.68
N ASP A 124 0.71 -6.37 4.92
CA ASP A 124 -0.01 -7.49 4.30
C ASP A 124 -1.47 -7.58 4.77
N SER A 125 -1.73 -7.26 6.04
CA SER A 125 -3.10 -7.12 6.56
C SER A 125 -3.88 -6.03 5.82
N CYS A 126 -3.27 -4.87 5.58
CA CYS A 126 -3.86 -3.79 4.77
C CYS A 126 -4.11 -4.21 3.32
N LEU A 127 -3.17 -4.94 2.71
CA LEU A 127 -3.31 -5.47 1.36
C LEU A 127 -4.46 -6.48 1.24
N SER A 128 -4.61 -7.34 2.25
CA SER A 128 -5.73 -8.28 2.34
C SER A 128 -7.07 -7.56 2.48
N LEU A 129 -7.17 -6.56 3.37
CA LEU A 129 -8.38 -5.76 3.56
C LEU A 129 -8.79 -5.00 2.30
N SER A 130 -7.82 -4.52 1.52
CA SER A 130 -8.06 -3.84 0.23
C SER A 130 -8.24 -4.81 -0.94
N SER A 131 -8.23 -6.13 -0.72
CA SER A 131 -8.31 -7.16 -1.77
C SER A 131 -7.25 -7.01 -2.87
N ALA A 132 -6.05 -6.60 -2.48
CA ALA A 132 -4.93 -6.37 -3.39
C ALA A 132 -4.37 -7.69 -3.95
N ARG A 133 -4.22 -7.74 -5.28
CA ARG A 133 -3.66 -8.88 -6.03
C ARG A 133 -2.42 -8.48 -6.81
N GLY A 134 -1.64 -9.47 -7.22
CA GLY A 134 -0.44 -9.24 -8.01
C GLY A 134 0.73 -8.74 -7.15
N PRO A 135 1.84 -8.34 -7.80
CA PRO A 135 3.06 -7.96 -7.11
C PRO A 135 2.85 -6.70 -6.27
N GLY A 136 3.51 -6.65 -5.12
CA GLY A 136 3.54 -5.48 -4.24
C GLY A 136 4.69 -4.55 -4.61
N ILE A 137 4.38 -3.30 -4.97
CA ILE A 137 5.39 -2.28 -5.30
C ILE A 137 5.51 -1.33 -4.11
N VAL A 138 6.67 -1.36 -3.46
CA VAL A 138 6.96 -0.58 -2.25
C VAL A 138 7.74 0.66 -2.64
N GLU A 139 7.22 1.85 -2.31
CA GLU A 139 7.93 3.12 -2.43
C GLU A 139 8.01 3.84 -1.08
N GLY A 140 9.19 4.38 -0.76
CA GLY A 140 9.45 5.17 0.45
C GLY A 140 10.51 4.55 1.37
N PRO A 141 10.69 5.08 2.59
CA PRO A 141 11.70 4.63 3.54
C PRO A 141 11.82 3.11 3.75
N PHE A 142 10.71 2.39 3.86
CA PHE A 142 10.75 0.93 4.08
C PHE A 142 11.18 0.13 2.84
N ALA A 143 11.26 0.75 1.66
CA ALA A 143 11.90 0.15 0.48
C ALA A 143 13.42 -0.07 0.67
N ARG A 144 14.01 0.46 1.75
CA ARG A 144 15.42 0.23 2.13
C ARG A 144 15.56 -0.67 3.37
N ASN A 145 14.47 -1.13 3.96
CA ASN A 145 14.51 -1.96 5.16
C ASN A 145 14.51 -3.45 4.75
N PRO A 146 15.62 -4.18 4.98
CA PRO A 146 15.74 -5.56 4.52
C PRO A 146 14.77 -6.51 5.23
N TRP A 147 14.53 -6.34 6.54
CA TRP A 147 13.63 -7.17 7.32
C TRP A 147 12.18 -7.03 6.86
N TYR A 148 11.76 -5.79 6.59
CA TYR A 148 10.46 -5.49 6.03
C TYR A 148 10.27 -6.16 4.65
N LEU A 149 11.22 -5.99 3.74
CA LEU A 149 11.11 -6.53 2.38
C LEU A 149 11.16 -8.06 2.35
N GLN A 150 12.02 -8.68 3.16
CA GLN A 150 12.11 -10.13 3.26
C GLN A 150 10.79 -10.73 3.77
N MET A 151 10.24 -10.20 4.86
CA MET A 151 8.98 -10.69 5.40
C MET A 151 7.82 -10.45 4.43
N LEU A 152 7.72 -9.27 3.83
CA LEU A 152 6.64 -8.99 2.88
C LEU A 152 6.74 -9.88 1.63
N ALA A 153 7.95 -10.18 1.15
CA ALA A 153 8.16 -11.12 0.04
C ALA A 153 7.76 -12.55 0.42
N ALA A 154 7.99 -12.98 1.67
CA ALA A 154 7.54 -14.28 2.16
C ALA A 154 6.00 -14.37 2.25
N LEU A 155 5.33 -13.27 2.56
CA LEU A 155 3.87 -13.19 2.65
C LEU A 155 3.19 -13.09 1.28
N ARG A 156 3.89 -12.59 0.25
CA ARG A 156 3.31 -12.31 -1.06
C ARG A 156 3.83 -13.25 -2.16
N PRO A 157 3.06 -14.27 -2.57
CA PRO A 157 3.49 -15.22 -3.59
C PRO A 157 3.67 -14.58 -4.98
N ASP A 158 2.96 -13.48 -5.25
CA ASP A 158 3.06 -12.73 -6.51
C ASP A 158 4.33 -11.84 -6.59
N GLY A 159 5.13 -11.80 -5.51
CA GLY A 159 6.38 -11.06 -5.45
C GLY A 159 6.25 -9.64 -4.90
N VAL A 160 7.41 -9.06 -4.57
CA VAL A 160 7.56 -7.69 -4.04
C VAL A 160 8.68 -6.99 -4.80
N GLU A 161 8.42 -5.76 -5.23
CA GLU A 161 9.39 -4.89 -5.88
C GLU A 161 9.56 -3.62 -5.05
N ALA A 162 10.81 -3.30 -4.68
CA ALA A 162 11.14 -2.07 -3.98
C ALA A 162 11.64 -1.02 -4.99
N THR A 163 11.02 0.16 -5.02
CA THR A 163 11.57 1.29 -5.75
C THR A 163 12.27 2.26 -4.81
N LEU A 164 13.54 2.49 -5.09
CA LEU A 164 14.37 3.42 -4.33
C LEU A 164 14.27 4.86 -4.84
N SER A 165 13.59 5.06 -5.97
CA SER A 165 13.38 6.39 -6.53
C SER A 165 12.17 7.06 -5.88
N ALA A 166 12.37 8.23 -5.28
CA ALA A 166 11.29 9.06 -4.74
C ALA A 166 10.47 9.78 -5.84
N THR A 167 10.67 9.43 -7.11
CA THR A 167 10.07 10.12 -8.25
C THR A 167 8.72 9.54 -8.67
N GLY A 168 8.18 8.51 -8.02
CA GLY A 168 6.90 7.90 -8.43
C GLY A 168 5.78 8.94 -8.58
N THR A 169 5.65 9.83 -7.59
CA THR A 169 4.68 10.93 -7.60
C THR A 169 4.98 11.99 -8.68
N SER A 170 6.23 12.44 -8.80
CA SER A 170 6.60 13.49 -9.76
C SER A 170 6.56 12.99 -11.21
N SER A 171 7.02 11.77 -11.46
CA SER A 171 6.88 11.07 -12.75
C SER A 171 5.40 10.86 -13.11
N GLY A 172 4.56 10.52 -12.13
CA GLY A 172 3.11 10.42 -12.34
C GLY A 172 2.47 11.76 -12.70
N ALA A 173 2.85 12.83 -12.02
CA ALA A 173 2.38 14.18 -12.35
C ALA A 173 2.79 14.59 -13.77
N THR A 174 4.05 14.35 -14.18
CA THR A 174 4.52 14.65 -15.53
C THR A 174 3.69 13.92 -16.60
N LEU A 175 3.31 12.66 -16.37
CA LEU A 175 2.53 11.87 -17.32
C LEU A 175 1.11 12.41 -17.54
N LEU A 176 0.52 13.11 -16.57
CA LEU A 176 -0.77 13.78 -16.76
C LEU A 176 -0.69 14.96 -17.75
N PHE A 177 0.50 15.56 -17.90
CA PHE A 177 0.74 16.68 -18.83
C PHE A 177 1.42 16.25 -20.13
N ALA A 178 1.92 15.02 -20.22
CA ALA A 178 2.48 14.47 -21.44
C ALA A 178 1.34 14.23 -22.45
N LYS A 179 1.30 15.04 -23.51
CA LYS A 179 0.19 15.15 -24.47
C LYS A 179 -0.18 13.86 -25.23
N ASP A 180 0.64 12.80 -25.14
CA ASP A 180 0.49 11.56 -25.90
C ASP A 180 0.26 10.30 -25.05
N HIS A 181 -0.03 10.42 -23.75
CA HIS A 181 -0.33 9.24 -22.94
C HIS A 181 -1.81 8.82 -23.08
N VAL A 182 -2.07 7.85 -23.95
CA VAL A 182 -3.40 7.22 -24.08
C VAL A 182 -3.69 6.40 -22.84
N VAL A 183 -4.44 7.00 -21.91
CA VAL A 183 -4.98 6.28 -20.77
C VAL A 183 -6.22 5.51 -21.22
N ARG A 184 -6.08 4.18 -21.38
CA ARG A 184 -7.21 3.32 -21.75
C ARG A 184 -8.21 3.27 -20.59
N ARG A 185 -9.35 3.93 -20.78
CA ARG A 185 -10.53 3.78 -19.92
C ARG A 185 -11.10 2.37 -20.13
N GLY A 186 -11.41 1.66 -19.04
CA GLY A 186 -12.22 0.44 -19.12
C GLY A 186 -13.52 0.73 -19.88
N GLU A 187 -13.93 -0.25 -20.68
CA GLU A 187 -14.95 -0.18 -21.73
C GLU A 187 -16.23 0.54 -21.31
N GLU A 188 -16.52 1.69 -21.96
CA GLU A 188 -17.87 2.15 -22.24
C GLU A 188 -17.82 3.18 -23.40
N GLU A 189 -18.19 2.74 -24.60
CA GLU A 189 -18.36 3.58 -25.79
C GLU A 189 -19.68 4.35 -25.66
N VAL A 190 -19.63 5.56 -25.08
CA VAL A 190 -20.75 6.52 -25.21
C VAL A 190 -20.59 7.26 -26.54
N ARG A 191 -21.33 6.82 -27.57
CA ARG A 191 -21.50 7.60 -28.80
C ARG A 191 -22.30 8.86 -28.51
N LEU A 192 -21.64 10.00 -28.52
CA LEU A 192 -22.32 11.29 -28.65
C LEU A 192 -22.62 11.52 -30.13
N SER A 193 -23.90 11.38 -30.51
CA SER A 193 -24.37 11.80 -31.84
C SER A 193 -24.26 13.32 -31.94
N SER A 194 -23.48 13.82 -32.89
CA SER A 194 -23.45 15.24 -33.23
C SER A 194 -24.81 15.65 -33.77
N ALA A 195 -25.44 16.63 -33.12
CA ALA A 195 -26.60 17.31 -33.68
C ALA A 195 -26.16 18.02 -34.98
N SER A 196 -26.70 17.56 -36.10
CA SER A 196 -26.59 18.23 -37.39
C SER A 196 -27.38 19.53 -37.35
N SER A 197 -26.71 20.69 -37.37
CA SER A 197 -27.36 21.96 -37.68
C SER A 197 -27.59 22.03 -39.19
N SER A 198 -28.67 21.43 -39.65
CA SER A 198 -29.19 21.57 -41.01
C SER A 198 -30.36 22.55 -41.03
N GLY A 199 -30.17 23.68 -41.72
CA GLY A 199 -31.22 24.33 -42.51
C GLY A 199 -32.13 25.32 -41.79
N CYS A 200 -31.91 26.61 -42.04
CA CYS A 200 -33.03 27.53 -42.25
C CYS A 200 -32.63 28.58 -43.28
N ALA A 201 -33.09 28.37 -44.51
CA ALA A 201 -33.13 29.38 -45.55
C ALA A 201 -34.53 29.37 -46.16
N THR A 202 -35.08 30.59 -46.32
CA THR A 202 -36.25 30.99 -47.15
C THR A 202 -37.65 30.61 -46.59
N ALA A 203 -38.73 31.41 -46.66
CA ALA A 203 -39.05 32.63 -47.42
C ALA A 203 -40.34 33.33 -46.88
N LEU A 204 -40.68 34.48 -47.49
CA LEU A 204 -41.98 35.21 -47.57
C LEU A 204 -42.18 36.32 -46.50
N SER A 205 -42.49 37.59 -46.83
CA SER A 205 -42.98 38.25 -48.06
C SER A 205 -42.45 39.68 -48.17
#